data_AF-A0A660R9S0-F1
#
_entry.id   AF-A0A660R9S0-F1
#
_cell.length_a   1.000
_cell.length_b   1.000
_cell.length_c   1.000
_cell.angle_alpha   90.00
_cell.angle_beta   90.00
_cell.angle_gamma   90.00
#
_symmetry.space_group_name_H-M   'P 1'
#
loop_
_entity.id
_entity.type
_entity.pdbx_description
1 polymer ?
#
loop_
_entity_poly.entity_id
_entity_poly.type
_entity_poly.pdbx_seq_one_letter_code
_entity_poly.pdbx_strand_id
1 'polypeptide(L)'
;MKISASKWLLFSLASLSMSGLFMGFFTLSKSMSHNPSIHISLAAVFSGISLFIQVYRIILNGFAWMGVEILGSTGDSKTFMLISILFTLFTLLVLVTNLTLLRRELVK
;
A
#
# COMPACT_ATOMS: atom_id res chain seq x y z
N MET A 1 -0.09 -15.36 -25.02
CA MET A 1 -0.39 -15.09 -23.60
C MET A 1 -0.57 -13.57 -23.46
N LYS A 2 -1.82 -13.07 -23.35
CA LYS A 2 -2.08 -11.63 -23.20
C LYS A 2 -1.91 -11.29 -21.72
N ILE A 3 -0.78 -10.70 -21.35
CA ILE A 3 -0.61 -10.09 -20.03
C ILE A 3 -1.55 -8.89 -20.01
N SER A 4 -2.71 -9.04 -19.37
CA SER A 4 -3.53 -7.88 -19.05
C SER A 4 -2.83 -7.15 -17.92
N ALA A 5 -2.41 -5.91 -18.15
CA ALA A 5 -1.90 -5.08 -17.07
C ALA A 5 -2.97 -4.99 -15.96
N SER A 6 -2.66 -5.59 -14.81
CA SER A 6 -3.54 -5.65 -13.65
C SER A 6 -3.73 -4.23 -13.11
N LYS A 7 -4.84 -3.59 -13.51
CA LYS A 7 -5.16 -2.20 -13.17
C LYS A 7 -5.15 -1.98 -11.66
N TRP A 8 -5.65 -2.94 -10.89
CA TRP A 8 -5.73 -2.80 -9.43
C TRP A 8 -4.41 -3.02 -8.73
N LEU A 9 -3.60 -3.99 -9.19
CA LEU A 9 -2.25 -4.17 -8.67
C LEU A 9 -1.39 -2.93 -8.94
N LEU A 10 -1.43 -2.41 -10.17
CA LEU A 10 -0.70 -1.19 -10.54
C LEU A 10 -1.14 0.00 -9.70
N PHE A 11 -2.44 0.18 -9.50
CA PHE A 11 -2.96 1.27 -8.68
C PHE A 11 -2.57 1.11 -7.20
N SER A 12 -2.64 -0.11 -6.67
CA SER A 12 -2.22 -0.43 -5.30
C SER A 12 -0.73 -0.14 -5.09
N LEU A 13 0.11 -0.53 -6.05
CA LEU A 13 1.54 -0.27 -6.06
C LEU A 13 1.83 1.23 -6.17
N ALA A 14 1.22 1.93 -7.13
CA ALA A 14 1.41 3.36 -7.31
C ALA A 14 1.01 4.15 -6.05
N SER A 15 -0.13 3.79 -5.43
CA SER A 15 -0.57 4.37 -4.17
C SER A 15 0.43 4.11 -3.05
N LEU A 16 0.96 2.89 -2.92
CA LEU A 16 1.95 2.56 -1.91
C LEU A 16 3.29 3.29 -2.14
N SER A 17 3.75 3.39 -3.38
CA SER A 17 4.93 4.17 -3.74
C SER A 17 4.75 5.65 -3.40
N MET A 18 3.57 6.21 -3.65
CA MET A 18 3.27 7.60 -3.28
C MET A 18 3.30 7.81 -1.76
N SER A 19 2.79 6.83 -1.00
CA SER A 19 2.94 6.82 0.46
C SER A 19 4.41 6.88 0.89
N GLY A 20 5.27 6.07 0.29
CA GLY A 20 6.71 6.09 0.53
C GLY A 20 7.37 7.43 0.19
N LEU A 21 7.00 8.04 -0.94
CA LEU A 21 7.49 9.37 -1.33
C LEU A 21 7.12 10.45 -0.31
N PHE A 22 5.86 10.47 0.14
CA PHE A 22 5.41 11.42 1.17
C PHE A 22 6.07 11.17 2.52
N MET A 23 6.38 9.92 2.86
CA MET A 23 7.17 9.61 4.05
C MET A 23 8.62 10.12 3.95
N GLY A 24 9.20 10.11 2.76
CA GLY A 24 10.48 10.78 2.46
C GLY A 24 10.40 12.30 2.68
N PHE A 25 9.37 12.96 2.13
CA PHE A 25 9.14 14.39 2.34
C PHE A 25 8.83 14.76 3.78
N PHE A 26 8.16 13.89 4.53
CA PHE A 26 7.97 14.04 5.97
C PHE A 26 9.32 14.12 6.69
N THR A 27 10.23 13.19 6.40
CA THR A 27 11.57 13.15 7.01
C THR A 27 12.37 14.41 6.69
N LEU A 28 12.32 14.86 5.43
CA LEU A 28 12.98 16.10 5.00
C LEU A 28 12.38 17.34 5.69
N SER A 29 11.06 17.47 5.69
CA SER A 29 10.37 18.62 6.29
C SER A 29 10.64 18.72 7.80
N LYS A 30 10.67 17.57 8.48
CA LYS A 30 10.99 17.48 9.90
C LYS A 30 12.42 17.92 10.21
N SER A 31 13.37 17.61 9.33
CA SER A 31 14.76 18.05 9.46
C SER A 31 14.94 19.57 9.26
N MET A 32 14.08 20.18 8.44
CA MET A 32 14.10 21.61 8.12
C MET A 32 13.19 22.45 9.04
N SER A 33 12.70 21.88 10.14
CA SER A 33 11.75 22.52 11.07
C SER A 33 10.49 23.10 10.39
N HIS A 34 10.11 22.56 9.22
CA HIS A 34 8.87 22.89 8.53
C HIS A 34 7.74 21.98 9.00
N ASN A 35 6.49 22.38 8.79
CA ASN A 35 5.31 21.61 9.18
C ASN A 35 5.29 20.21 8.52
N PRO A 36 5.66 19.15 9.26
CA PRO A 36 5.83 17.82 8.68
C PRO A 36 4.51 17.05 8.63
N SER A 37 3.48 17.52 9.36
CA SER A 37 2.21 16.84 9.60
C SER A 37 1.41 16.59 8.31
N ILE A 38 1.50 17.49 7.32
CA ILE A 38 0.80 17.33 6.04
C ILE A 38 1.34 16.15 5.22
N HIS A 39 2.67 15.97 5.19
CA HIS A 39 3.32 14.91 4.44
C HIS A 39 3.03 13.54 5.05
N ILE A 40 3.10 13.41 6.37
CA ILE A 40 2.78 12.14 7.04
C ILE A 40 1.29 11.80 6.96
N SER A 41 0.40 12.81 6.95
CA SER A 41 -1.03 12.61 6.71
C SER A 41 -1.28 12.05 5.30
N LEU A 42 -0.66 12.64 4.27
CA LEU A 42 -0.75 12.13 2.90
C LEU A 42 -0.17 10.71 2.80
N ALA A 43 0.96 10.44 3.45
CA ALA A 43 1.53 9.08 3.49
C ALA A 43 0.55 8.06 4.09
N ALA A 44 -0.14 8.41 5.18
CA ALA A 44 -1.17 7.56 5.79
C ALA A 44 -2.37 7.34 4.84
N VAL A 45 -2.87 8.39 4.17
CA VAL A 45 -3.98 8.27 3.20
C VAL A 45 -3.62 7.33 2.06
N PHE A 46 -2.45 7.51 1.43
CA PHE A 46 -2.03 6.69 0.28
C PHE A 46 -1.75 5.22 0.66
N SER A 47 -1.21 4.96 1.85
CA SER A 47 -1.06 3.58 2.35
C SER A 47 -2.42 2.96 2.70
N GLY A 48 -3.37 3.75 3.22
CA GLY A 48 -4.75 3.33 3.48
C GLY A 48 -5.51 2.97 2.20
N ILE A 49 -5.40 3.77 1.15
CA ILE A 49 -5.99 3.49 -0.17
C ILE A 49 -5.42 2.18 -0.75
N SER A 50 -4.10 2.01 -0.69
CA SER A 50 -3.45 0.78 -1.16
C SER A 50 -3.98 -0.45 -0.40
N LEU A 51 -4.05 -0.36 0.93
CA LEU A 51 -4.56 -1.46 1.75
C LEU A 51 -6.04 -1.76 1.47
N PHE A 52 -6.87 -0.73 1.32
CA PHE A 52 -8.29 -0.87 0.99
C PHE A 52 -8.48 -1.66 -0.30
N ILE A 53 -7.72 -1.33 -1.35
CA ILE A 53 -7.78 -2.05 -2.62
C ILE A 53 -7.40 -3.51 -2.42
N GLN A 54 -6.31 -3.78 -1.72
CA GLN A 54 -5.86 -5.15 -1.49
C GLN A 54 -6.91 -5.98 -0.73
N VAL A 55 -7.47 -5.44 0.36
CA VAL A 55 -8.53 -6.09 1.13
C VAL A 55 -9.77 -6.32 0.28
N TYR A 56 -10.20 -5.31 -0.49
CA TYR A 56 -11.34 -5.43 -1.40
C TYR A 56 -11.12 -6.54 -2.44
N ARG A 57 -9.92 -6.63 -3.02
CA ARG A 57 -9.58 -7.68 -4.00
C ARG A 57 -9.46 -9.06 -3.37
N ILE A 58 -8.98 -9.16 -2.13
CA ILE A 58 -8.96 -10.40 -1.34
C ILE A 58 -10.39 -10.89 -1.07
N ILE A 59 -11.33 -10.00 -0.75
CA ILE A 59 -12.73 -10.38 -0.53
C ILE A 59 -13.36 -10.95 -1.81
N LEU A 60 -13.05 -10.36 -2.97
CA LEU A 60 -13.63 -10.78 -4.25
C LEU A 60 -13.01 -12.03 -4.87
N ASN A 61 -11.68 -12.19 -4.79
CA ASN A 61 -10.94 -13.22 -5.53
C ASN A 61 -10.09 -14.12 -4.63
N GLY A 62 -10.26 -14.01 -3.31
CA GLY A 62 -9.42 -14.69 -2.33
C GLY A 62 -7.99 -14.16 -2.28
N PHE A 63 -7.14 -14.82 -1.49
CA PHE A 63 -5.75 -14.41 -1.34
C PHE A 63 -4.91 -14.62 -2.60
N ALA A 64 -5.36 -15.36 -3.61
CA ALA A 64 -4.66 -15.48 -4.90
C ALA A 64 -4.94 -14.31 -5.86
N TRP A 65 -5.64 -13.25 -5.42
CA TRP A 65 -6.15 -12.18 -6.29
C TRP A 65 -5.11 -11.58 -7.24
N MET A 66 -3.85 -11.38 -6.82
CA MET A 66 -2.81 -10.87 -7.71
C MET A 66 -2.48 -11.83 -8.85
N GLY A 67 -2.41 -13.12 -8.54
CA GLY A 67 -2.19 -14.16 -9.56
C GLY A 67 -3.35 -14.22 -10.53
N VAL A 68 -4.58 -14.25 -10.00
CA VAL A 68 -5.80 -14.25 -10.81
C VAL A 68 -5.86 -13.03 -11.73
N GLU A 69 -5.37 -11.88 -11.29
CA GLU A 69 -5.40 -10.66 -12.09
C GLU A 69 -4.30 -10.61 -13.17
N ILE A 70 -3.12 -11.18 -12.92
CA ILE A 70 -2.01 -11.19 -13.88
C ILE A 70 -2.15 -12.33 -14.90
N LEU A 71 -2.56 -13.52 -14.44
CA LEU A 71 -2.52 -14.76 -15.20
C LEU A 71 -3.90 -15.38 -15.47
N GLY A 72 -4.98 -14.85 -14.88
CA GLY A 72 -6.30 -15.44 -14.96
C GLY A 72 -6.41 -16.72 -14.12
N SER A 73 -7.12 -17.73 -14.62
CA SER A 73 -7.38 -18.98 -13.89
C SER A 73 -6.11 -19.79 -13.54
N THR A 74 -5.02 -19.61 -14.28
CA THR A 74 -3.71 -20.25 -13.99
C THR A 74 -2.95 -19.56 -12.87
N GLY A 75 -3.38 -18.38 -12.43
CA GLY A 75 -2.80 -17.63 -11.32
C GLY A 75 -3.28 -18.05 -9.94
N ASP A 76 -4.27 -18.94 -9.86
CA ASP A 76 -4.73 -19.53 -8.59
C ASP A 76 -3.73 -20.58 -8.10
N SER A 77 -2.59 -20.09 -7.59
CA SER A 77 -1.52 -20.91 -7.05
C SER A 77 -1.12 -20.47 -5.65
N LYS A 78 -0.60 -21.41 -4.87
CA LYS A 78 -0.08 -21.15 -3.51
C LYS A 78 0.98 -20.03 -3.50
N THR A 79 1.75 -19.90 -4.58
CA THR A 79 2.77 -18.86 -4.72
C THR A 79 2.15 -17.46 -4.77
N PHE A 80 1.13 -17.23 -5.60
CA PHE A 80 0.47 -15.92 -5.67
C PHE A 80 -0.33 -15.60 -4.41
N MET A 81 -0.85 -16.63 -3.74
CA MET A 81 -1.46 -16.48 -2.43
C MET A 81 -0.48 -15.92 -1.40
N LEU A 82 0.71 -16.53 -1.31
CA LEU A 82 1.76 -16.12 -0.39
C LEU A 82 2.28 -14.71 -0.70
N ILE A 83 2.51 -14.40 -1.99
CA ILE A 83 2.90 -13.05 -2.43
C ILE A 83 1.85 -12.02 -2.01
N SER A 84 0.56 -12.35 -2.14
CA SER A 84 -0.52 -11.44 -1.76
C SER A 84 -0.63 -11.22 -0.28
N ILE A 85 -0.49 -12.27 0.52
CA ILE A 85 -0.47 -12.14 1.97
C ILE A 85 0.70 -11.25 2.40
N LEU A 86 1.91 -11.50 1.88
CA LEU A 86 3.09 -10.70 2.21
C LEU A 86 2.94 -9.24 1.80
N PHE A 87 2.42 -8.98 0.59
CA PHE A 87 2.19 -7.62 0.11
C PHE A 87 1.18 -6.85 0.98
N THR A 88 0.09 -7.52 1.37
CA THR A 88 -0.93 -6.94 2.25
C THR A 88 -0.41 -6.70 3.67
N LEU A 89 0.34 -7.64 4.24
CA LEU A 89 0.98 -7.45 5.55
C LEU A 89 1.99 -6.31 5.53
N PHE A 90 2.82 -6.22 4.48
CA PHE A 90 3.76 -5.12 4.32
C PHE A 90 3.02 -3.77 4.24
N THR A 91 1.95 -3.70 3.44
CA THR A 91 1.14 -2.48 3.31
C THR A 91 0.49 -2.08 4.64
N LEU A 92 0.00 -3.06 5.40
CA LEU A 92 -0.55 -2.84 6.73
C LEU A 92 0.51 -2.29 7.70
N LEU A 93 1.72 -2.85 7.70
CA LEU A 93 2.84 -2.35 8.51
C LEU A 93 3.20 -0.90 8.16
N VAL A 94 3.22 -0.56 6.87
CA VAL A 94 3.46 0.82 6.42
C VAL A 94 2.36 1.75 6.93
N LEU A 95 1.08 1.37 6.82
CA LEU A 95 -0.03 2.16 7.32
C LEU A 95 0.04 2.38 8.84
N VAL A 96 0.27 1.31 9.60
CA VAL A 96 0.41 1.39 11.07
C VAL A 96 1.56 2.30 11.47
N THR A 97 2.69 2.22 10.74
CA THR A 97 3.85 3.10 10.96
C THR A 97 3.49 4.55 10.70
N ASN A 98 2.84 4.85 9.57
CA ASN A 98 2.41 6.19 9.21
C ASN A 98 1.44 6.78 10.23
N LEU A 99 0.44 6.01 10.67
CA LEU A 99 -0.52 6.44 11.70
C LEU A 99 0.15 6.67 13.05
N THR A 100 1.11 5.82 13.43
CA THR A 100 1.87 5.97 14.68
C THR A 100 2.70 7.25 14.66
N LEU A 101 3.35 7.56 13.54
CA LEU A 101 4.12 8.79 13.38
C LEU A 101 3.22 10.02 13.34
N LEU A 102 2.11 9.98 12.59
CA LEU A 102 1.13 11.06 12.54
C LEU A 102 0.60 11.39 13.94
N ARG A 103 0.25 10.37 14.74
CA ARG A 103 -0.19 10.56 16.13
C ARG A 103 0.85 11.31 16.96
N ARG A 104 2.14 11.00 16.79
CA ARG A 104 3.22 11.69 17.52
C ARG A 104 3.36 13.15 17.12
N GLU A 105 3.08 13.50 15.86
CA GLU A 105 3.13 14.89 15.40
C GLU A 105 1.89 15.69 15.83
N LEU A 106 0.73 15.06 16.00
CA LEU A 106 -0.50 15.73 16.44
C LEU A 106 -0.59 15.94 17.96
N VAL A 107 0.14 15.16 18.75
CA VAL A 107 0.16 15.24 20.23
C VAL A 107 1.35 16.08 20.75
N LYS A 108 2.20 16.58 19.85
CA LYS A 108 3.22 17.58 20.15
C LYS A 108 2.61 18.97 20.24
#